data_AF-A0A3D2TW84-F1
#
_entry.id   AF-A0A3D2TW84-F1
#
_cell.length_a   1.000
_cell.length_b   1.000
_cell.length_c   1.000
_cell.angle_alpha   90.00
_cell.angle_beta   90.00
_cell.angle_gamma   90.00
#
_symmetry.space_group_name_H-M   'P 1'
#
loop_
_entity.id
_entity.type
_entity.pdbx_description
1 polymer ?
#
loop_
_entity_poly.entity_id
_entity_poly.type
_entity_poly.pdbx_seq_one_letter_code
_entity_poly.pdbx_strand_id
1 'polypeptide(L)'
;MDDVSPEMKRILDYIDGKGASDKFTEELEEAVCSARQNERWRLDYMTLEYEYRQRYLEGKEEGLRKGEETGTAKTRERTIQKLHERGESIQFIADIVELDEEEVKRVIDAMKR
;
A
#
# COMPACT_ATOMS: atom_id res chain seq x y z
N MET A 1 22.08 -26.38 -40.60
CA MET A 1 21.06 -27.40 -40.36
C MET A 1 20.05 -26.78 -39.43
N ASP A 2 18.77 -26.87 -39.78
CA ASP A 2 17.69 -26.44 -38.89
C ASP A 2 17.35 -27.71 -38.07
N ASP A 3 17.90 -27.83 -36.86
CA ASP A 3 17.83 -29.05 -36.03
C ASP A 3 16.46 -29.25 -35.37
N VAL A 4 15.46 -28.52 -35.84
CA VAL A 4 14.12 -28.47 -35.29
C VAL A 4 13.17 -29.15 -36.25
N SER A 5 12.38 -30.11 -35.74
CA SER A 5 11.38 -30.78 -36.55
C SER A 5 10.36 -29.77 -37.10
N PRO A 6 9.76 -30.02 -38.28
CA PRO A 6 8.76 -29.13 -38.85
C PRO A 6 7.59 -28.85 -37.91
N GLU A 7 7.20 -29.84 -37.09
CA GLU A 7 6.16 -29.71 -36.06
C GLU A 7 6.57 -28.75 -34.94
N MET A 8 7.77 -28.91 -34.39
CA MET A 8 8.30 -28.03 -33.35
C MET A 8 8.46 -26.60 -33.88
N LYS A 9 8.88 -26.45 -35.14
CA LYS A 9 9.00 -25.14 -35.78
C LYS A 9 7.65 -24.41 -35.85
N ARG A 10 6.57 -25.11 -36.19
CA ARG A 10 5.21 -24.54 -36.22
C ARG A 10 4.72 -24.09 -34.84
N ILE A 11 5.03 -24.85 -33.79
CA ILE A 11 4.73 -24.45 -32.41
C ILE A 11 5.52 -23.19 -32.01
N LEU A 12 6.82 -23.14 -32.34
CA LEU A 12 7.66 -21.98 -32.03
C LEU A 12 7.20 -20.74 -32.81
N ASP A 13 6.86 -20.89 -34.09
CA ASP A 13 6.31 -19.80 -34.90
C ASP A 13 4.98 -19.28 -34.34
N TYR A 14 4.13 -20.17 -33.81
CA TYR A 14 2.91 -19.78 -33.12
C TYR A 14 3.19 -18.99 -31.83
N ILE A 15 4.15 -19.44 -31.00
CA ILE A 15 4.58 -18.74 -29.78
C ILE A 15 5.20 -17.36 -30.11
N ASP A 16 5.90 -17.27 -31.24
CA ASP A 16 6.48 -16.02 -31.78
C ASP A 16 5.42 -15.09 -32.40
N GLY A 17 4.15 -15.49 -32.39
CA GLY A 17 3.02 -14.66 -32.83
C GLY A 17 2.72 -14.70 -34.32
N LYS A 18 3.28 -15.66 -35.07
CA LYS A 18 3.03 -15.82 -36.52
C LYS A 18 1.68 -16.47 -36.84
N GLY A 19 0.89 -16.80 -35.82
CA GLY A 19 -0.45 -17.37 -35.95
C GLY A 19 -0.44 -18.90 -36.09
N ALA A 20 -1.63 -19.50 -36.01
CA ALA A 20 -1.80 -20.93 -36.19
C ALA A 20 -1.52 -21.34 -37.65
N SER A 21 -0.82 -22.45 -37.82
CA SER A 21 -0.36 -22.93 -39.14
C SER A 21 -0.70 -24.40 -39.40
N ASP A 22 -1.15 -25.11 -38.38
CA ASP A 22 -1.60 -26.50 -38.45
C ASP A 22 -2.69 -26.78 -37.42
N LYS A 23 -3.31 -27.97 -37.52
CA LYS A 23 -4.40 -28.38 -36.66
C LYS A 23 -4.08 -28.27 -35.16
N PHE A 24 -2.84 -28.59 -34.77
CA PHE A 24 -2.44 -28.50 -33.37
C PHE A 24 -2.39 -27.05 -32.88
N THR A 25 -1.78 -26.14 -33.67
CA THR A 25 -1.73 -24.72 -33.32
C THR A 25 -3.10 -24.03 -33.42
N GLU A 26 -4.02 -24.52 -34.25
CA GLU A 26 -5.42 -24.07 -34.29
C GLU A 26 -6.19 -24.46 -33.02
N GLU A 27 -6.11 -25.73 -32.58
CA GLU A 27 -6.70 -26.20 -31.32
C GLU A 27 -6.10 -25.44 -30.11
N LEU A 28 -4.80 -25.15 -30.17
CA LEU A 28 -4.12 -24.35 -29.16
C LEU A 28 -4.64 -22.89 -29.13
N GLU A 29 -4.82 -22.25 -30.28
CA GLU A 29 -5.39 -20.90 -30.37
C GLU A 29 -6.81 -20.84 -29.82
N GLU A 30 -7.64 -21.85 -30.08
CA GLU A 30 -9.00 -21.93 -29.52
C GLU A 30 -8.97 -22.05 -27.99
N ALA A 31 -8.10 -22.92 -27.45
CA ALA A 31 -7.93 -23.07 -26.01
C ALA A 31 -7.41 -21.77 -25.36
N VAL A 32 -6.45 -21.09 -25.98
CA VAL A 32 -5.93 -19.80 -25.54
C VAL A 32 -7.02 -18.73 -25.59
N CYS A 33 -7.80 -18.67 -26.66
CA CYS A 33 -8.92 -17.74 -26.78
C CYS A 33 -9.98 -17.97 -25.70
N SER A 34 -10.35 -19.23 -25.44
CA SER A 34 -11.28 -19.60 -24.38
C SER A 34 -10.75 -19.20 -23.00
N ALA A 35 -9.47 -19.47 -22.73
CA ALA A 35 -8.79 -19.05 -21.51
C ALA A 35 -8.75 -17.52 -21.34
N ARG A 36 -8.47 -16.77 -22.41
CA ARG A 36 -8.49 -15.29 -22.41
C ARG A 36 -9.91 -14.73 -22.23
N GLN A 37 -10.91 -15.41 -22.77
CA GLN A 37 -12.31 -15.01 -22.69
C GLN A 37 -12.98 -15.40 -21.38
N ASN A 38 -12.33 -16.23 -20.55
CA ASN A 38 -12.84 -16.68 -19.27
C ASN A 38 -13.14 -15.49 -18.33
N GLU A 39 -14.43 -15.17 -18.23
CA GLU A 39 -14.95 -14.05 -17.43
C GLU A 39 -14.62 -14.20 -15.95
N ARG A 40 -14.52 -15.43 -15.45
CA ARG A 40 -14.20 -15.72 -14.05
C ARG A 40 -12.80 -15.25 -13.70
N TRP A 41 -11.81 -15.53 -14.55
CA TRP A 41 -10.43 -15.10 -14.31
C TRP A 41 -10.27 -13.59 -14.38
N ARG A 42 -11.00 -12.92 -15.30
CA ARG A 42 -11.03 -11.46 -15.33
C ARG A 42 -11.64 -10.89 -14.04
N LEU A 43 -12.74 -11.47 -13.57
CA LEU A 43 -13.40 -11.04 -12.35
C LEU A 43 -12.50 -11.25 -11.12
N ASP A 44 -11.87 -12.41 -11.01
CA ASP A 44 -10.96 -12.74 -9.92
C ASP A 44 -9.77 -11.76 -9.90
N TYR A 45 -9.19 -11.48 -11.08
CA TYR A 45 -8.11 -10.49 -11.20
C TYR A 45 -8.57 -9.08 -10.82
N MET A 46 -9.71 -8.61 -11.34
CA MET A 46 -10.23 -7.27 -11.00
C MET A 46 -10.55 -7.14 -9.51
N THR A 47 -11.09 -8.19 -8.90
CA THR A 47 -11.39 -8.21 -7.46
C THR A 47 -10.11 -8.11 -6.65
N LEU A 48 -9.09 -8.90 -7.01
CA LEU A 48 -7.79 -8.86 -6.36
C LEU A 48 -7.12 -7.48 -6.47
N GLU A 49 -7.10 -6.91 -7.68
CA GLU A 49 -6.56 -5.56 -7.94
C GLU A 49 -7.31 -4.47 -7.15
N TYR A 50 -8.64 -4.60 -7.06
CA TYR A 50 -9.46 -3.69 -6.28
C TYR A 50 -9.11 -3.78 -4.79
N GLU A 51 -9.02 -4.98 -4.23
CA GLU A 51 -8.65 -5.20 -2.82
C GLU A 51 -7.25 -4.64 -2.51
N TYR A 52 -6.27 -4.89 -3.37
CA TYR A 52 -4.92 -4.32 -3.20
C TYR A 52 -4.94 -2.79 -3.19
N ARG A 53 -5.72 -2.18 -4.08
CA ARG A 53 -5.85 -0.73 -4.14
C ARG A 53 -6.52 -0.17 -2.89
N GLN A 54 -7.59 -0.80 -2.40
CA GLN A 54 -8.24 -0.38 -1.16
C GLN A 54 -7.28 -0.43 0.03
N ARG A 55 -6.58 -1.56 0.23
CA ARG A 55 -5.59 -1.69 1.31
C ARG A 55 -4.46 -0.67 1.23
N TYR A 56 -4.00 -0.35 0.02
CA TYR A 56 -2.99 0.69 -0.17
C TYR A 56 -3.49 2.07 0.25
N LEU A 57 -4.73 2.42 -0.13
CA LEU A 57 -5.34 3.70 0.24
C LEU A 57 -5.59 3.78 1.76
N GLU A 58 -6.12 2.72 2.35
CA GLU A 58 -6.31 2.61 3.80
C GLU A 58 -4.98 2.79 4.55
N GLY A 59 -3.93 2.12 4.11
CA GLY A 59 -2.60 2.26 4.72
C GLY A 59 -2.02 3.67 4.58
N LYS A 60 -2.28 4.35 3.45
CA LYS A 60 -1.86 5.74 3.25
C LYS A 60 -2.61 6.70 4.17
N GLU A 61 -3.93 6.52 4.32
CA GLU A 61 -4.77 7.32 5.20
C GLU A 61 -4.41 7.10 6.67
N GLU A 62 -4.23 5.85 7.09
CA GLU A 62 -3.79 5.53 8.44
C GLU A 62 -2.41 6.12 8.75
N GLY A 63 -1.48 6.05 7.78
CA GLY A 63 -0.16 6.65 7.90
C GLY A 63 -0.21 8.18 8.05
N LEU A 64 -1.08 8.85 7.30
CA LEU A 64 -1.29 10.29 7.41
C LEU A 64 -1.84 10.65 8.80
N ARG A 65 -2.91 9.98 9.24
CA ARG A 65 -3.52 10.19 10.55
C ARG A 65 -2.51 9.99 11.70
N LYS A 66 -1.77 8.88 11.69
CA LYS A 66 -0.72 8.62 12.69
C LYS A 66 0.36 9.69 12.65
N GLY A 67 0.71 10.18 11.47
CA GLY A 67 1.66 11.28 11.28
C GLY A 67 1.17 12.58 11.90
N GLU A 68 -0.08 12.96 11.65
CA GLU A 68 -0.71 14.16 12.22
C GLU A 68 -0.84 14.08 13.74
N GLU A 69 -1.31 12.95 14.28
CA GLU A 69 -1.40 12.71 15.72
C GLU A 69 -0.02 12.81 16.39
N THR A 70 0.98 12.12 15.82
CA THR A 70 2.36 12.16 16.34
C THR A 70 2.98 13.56 16.24
N GLY A 71 2.74 14.26 15.14
CA GLY A 71 3.23 15.63 14.93
C GLY A 71 2.63 16.62 15.93
N THR A 72 1.32 16.50 16.18
CA THR A 72 0.61 17.30 17.17
C THR A 72 1.12 17.02 18.58
N ALA A 73 1.28 15.73 18.95
CA ALA A 73 1.81 15.33 20.25
C ALA A 73 3.23 15.89 20.48
N LYS A 74 4.15 15.70 19.51
CA LYS A 74 5.52 16.25 19.60
C LYS A 74 5.54 17.77 19.72
N THR A 75 4.64 18.47 19.04
CA THR A 75 4.54 19.93 19.11
C THR A 75 4.05 20.39 20.49
N ARG A 76 3.06 19.68 21.06
CA ARG A 76 2.57 19.91 22.42
C ARG A 76 3.67 19.65 23.44
N GLU A 77 4.35 18.50 23.39
CA GLU A 77 5.47 18.16 24.27
C GLU A 77 6.56 19.24 24.24
N ARG A 78 6.97 19.68 23.05
CA ARG A 78 7.97 20.75 22.91
C ARG A 78 7.49 22.08 23.51
N THR A 79 6.19 22.38 23.40
CA THR A 79 5.59 23.60 23.97
C THR A 79 5.56 23.52 25.49
N ILE A 80 5.13 22.38 26.04
CA ILE A 80 5.15 22.09 27.48
C ILE A 80 6.56 22.28 28.03
N GLN A 81 7.56 21.68 27.38
CA GLN A 81 8.96 21.79 27.80
C GLN A 81 9.41 23.25 27.89
N LYS A 82 9.22 24.03 26.81
CA LYS A 82 9.66 25.43 26.75
C LYS A 82 8.99 26.32 27.79
N LEU A 83 7.70 26.13 28.04
CA LEU A 83 6.96 26.93 29.01
C LEU A 83 7.34 26.52 30.45
N HIS A 84 7.53 25.21 30.69
CA HIS A 84 7.99 24.72 31.98
C HIS A 84 9.39 25.23 32.32
N GLU A 85 10.33 25.20 31.37
CA GLU A 85 11.69 25.74 31.53
C GLU A 85 11.70 27.26 31.80
N ARG A 86 10.69 27.98 31.33
CA ARG A 86 10.49 29.42 31.62
C ARG A 86 9.89 29.69 33.00
N GLY A 87 9.48 28.65 33.74
CA GLY A 87 8.86 28.77 35.05
C GLY A 87 7.36 29.10 35.02
N GLU A 88 6.69 28.88 33.88
CA GLU A 88 5.24 29.07 33.78
C GLU A 88 4.50 28.03 34.65
N SER A 89 3.31 28.41 35.15
CA SER A 89 2.51 27.51 35.98
C SER A 89 1.92 26.36 35.17
N ILE A 90 1.74 25.19 35.80
CA ILE A 90 1.14 24.00 35.16
C ILE A 90 -0.26 24.32 34.61
N GLN A 91 -1.04 25.12 35.35
CA GLN A 91 -2.35 25.62 34.92
C GLN A 91 -2.28 26.39 33.61
N PHE A 92 -1.36 27.36 33.52
CA PHE A 92 -1.19 28.15 32.31
C PHE A 92 -0.74 27.30 31.12
N ILE A 93 0.16 26.34 31.36
CA ILE A 93 0.62 25.43 30.31
C ILE A 93 -0.54 24.58 29.81
N ALA A 94 -1.32 23.99 30.72
CA ALA A 94 -2.50 23.16 30.42
C ALA A 94 -3.51 23.91 29.53
N ASP A 95 -3.80 25.18 29.85
CA ASP A 95 -4.66 26.03 29.03
C ASP A 95 -4.08 26.27 27.62
N ILE A 96 -2.77 26.50 27.49
CA ILE A 96 -2.12 26.77 26.19
C ILE A 96 -2.07 25.53 25.28
N VAL A 97 -1.81 24.35 25.85
CA VAL A 97 -1.69 23.12 25.05
C VAL A 97 -3.00 22.33 24.95
N GLU A 98 -4.06 22.85 25.58
CA GLU A 98 -5.40 22.25 25.65
C GLU A 98 -5.37 20.82 26.20
N LEU A 99 -4.63 20.62 27.29
CA LEU A 99 -4.52 19.35 28.01
C LEU A 99 -4.93 19.55 29.48
N ASP A 100 -5.17 18.46 30.19
CA ASP A 100 -5.35 18.55 31.64
C ASP A 100 -4.01 18.71 32.39
N GLU A 101 -4.06 19.24 33.61
CA GLU A 101 -2.86 19.47 34.43
C GLU A 101 -2.09 18.16 34.73
N GLU A 102 -2.78 17.02 34.82
CA GLU A 102 -2.17 15.71 35.10
C GLU A 102 -1.41 15.18 33.88
N GLU A 103 -1.92 15.40 32.67
CA GLU A 103 -1.24 15.14 31.40
C GLU A 103 0.04 15.96 31.27
N VAL A 104 -0.05 17.26 31.56
CA VAL A 104 1.12 18.15 31.55
C VAL A 104 2.17 17.69 32.56
N LYS A 105 1.78 17.31 33.79
CA LYS A 105 2.69 16.74 34.79
C LYS A 105 3.35 15.45 34.30
N ARG A 106 2.58 14.52 33.72
CA ARG A 106 3.11 13.26 33.17
C ARG A 106 4.18 13.51 32.10
N VAL A 107 3.95 14.46 31.20
CA VAL A 107 4.91 14.83 30.16
C VAL A 107 6.18 15.41 30.78
N ILE A 108 6.05 16.36 31.71
CA ILE A 108 7.20 16.96 32.42
C ILE A 108 8.01 15.89 33.16
N ASP A 109 7.35 14.96 33.85
CA ASP A 109 8.03 13.90 34.61
C ASP A 109 8.69 12.86 33.70
N ALA A 110 8.10 12.57 32.53
CA ALA A 110 8.73 11.73 31.52
C ALA A 110 10.02 12.34 30.95
N MET A 111 10.13 13.67 30.90
CA MET A 111 11.34 14.40 30.47
C MET A 111 12.48 14.39 31.50
N LYS A 112 12.18 14.14 32.78
CA LYS A 112 13.17 14.12 33.87
C LYS A 112 13.87 12.76 34.04
N ARG A 113 13.42 11.73 33.35
CA ARG A 113 14.04 10.39 33.32
C ARG A 113 15.20 10.34 32.33
#